data_AF-L9WZ80-F1
#
_entry.id   AF-L9WZ80-F1
#
_cell.length_a   1.000
_cell.length_b   1.000
_cell.length_c   1.000
_cell.angle_alpha   90.00
_cell.angle_beta   90.00
_cell.angle_gamma   90.00
#
_symmetry.space_group_name_H-M   'P 1'
#
loop_
_entity.id
_entity.type
_entity.pdbx_description
1 polymer ?
#
loop_
_entity_poly.entity_id
_entity_poly.type
_entity_poly.pdbx_seq_one_letter_code
_entity_poly.pdbx_strand_id
1 'polypeptide(L)' 'MELFVFPILAALVLLQIPISIFVRFDAKRRKLKNPDTYEFGVLVPLCGLVVTVVYLYNRRRRSGKALG' A
#
# COMPACT_ATOMS: atom_id res chain seq x y z
N MET A 1 10.71 -15.67 10.17
CA MET A 1 10.64 -14.33 9.55
C MET A 1 9.36 -14.10 8.74
N GLU A 2 8.82 -15.11 8.04
CA GLU A 2 7.59 -14.98 7.22
C GLU A 2 6.31 -14.59 8.02
N LEU A 3 6.17 -15.04 9.27
CA LEU A 3 4.95 -14.81 10.08
C LEU A 3 4.65 -13.32 10.31
N PHE A 4 5.67 -12.47 10.33
CA PHE A 4 5.52 -11.03 10.61
C PHE A 4 5.34 -10.17 9.37
N VAL A 5 5.63 -10.69 8.17
CA VAL A 5 5.59 -9.90 6.92
C VAL A 5 4.15 -9.46 6.61
N PHE A 6 3.20 -10.38 6.69
CA PHE A 6 1.79 -10.11 6.42
C PHE A 6 1.13 -9.16 7.44
N PRO A 7 1.28 -9.34 8.76
CA PRO A 7 0.69 -8.40 9.73
C PRO A 7 1.34 -7.01 9.66
N ILE A 8 2.64 -6.90 9.36
CA ILE A 8 3.29 -5.60 9.15
C ILE A 8 2.71 -4.91 7.90
N LEU A 9 2.56 -5.63 6.79
CA LEU A 9 1.92 -5.09 5.58
C LEU A 9 0.47 -4.65 5.83
N ALA A 10 -0.30 -5.45 6.57
CA ALA A 10 -1.67 -5.11 6.94
C ALA A 10 -1.72 -3.85 7.82
N ALA A 11 -0.82 -3.73 8.80
CA ALA A 11 -0.74 -2.54 9.64
C ALA A 11 -0.37 -1.28 8.83
N LEU A 12 0.58 -1.39 7.90
CA LEU A 12 0.95 -0.29 7.01
C LEU A 12 -0.24 0.14 6.14
N VAL A 13 -0.97 -0.81 5.55
CA VAL A 13 -2.17 -0.54 4.74
C VAL A 13 -3.24 0.18 5.56
N LEU A 14 -3.51 -0.31 6.78
CA LEU A 14 -4.50 0.28 7.66
C LEU A 14 -4.10 1.69 8.12
N LEU A 15 -2.81 1.93 8.37
CA LEU A 15 -2.29 3.24 8.76
C LEU A 15 -2.32 4.24 7.59
N GLN A 16 -2.24 3.76 6.35
CA GLN A 16 -2.23 4.60 5.16
C GLN A 16 -3.57 5.33 4.93
N ILE A 17 -4.69 4.71 5.31
CA ILE A 17 -6.03 5.31 5.20
C ILE A 17 -6.14 6.60 6.04
N PRO A 18 -5.90 6.61 7.36
CA PRO A 18 -5.98 7.84 8.15
C PRO A 18 -4.93 8.88 7.73
N ILE A 19 -3.75 8.45 7.27
CA ILE A 19 -2.74 9.38 6.71
C ILE A 19 -3.28 10.07 5.45
N SER A 20 -3.91 9.32 4.53
CA SER A 20 -4.46 9.90 3.30
C SER A 20 -5.55 10.93 3.60
N ILE A 21 -6.41 10.65 4.58
CA ILE A 21 -7.46 11.58 5.04
C ILE A 21 -6.84 12.82 5.68
N PHE A 22 -5.81 12.64 6.53
CA PHE A 22 -5.10 13.75 7.16
C PHE A 22 -4.47 14.68 6.12
N VAL A 23 -3.77 14.12 5.14
CA VAL A 23 -3.13 14.86 4.04
C VAL A 23 -4.18 15.62 3.21
N ARG A 24 -5.31 15.00 2.89
CA ARG A 24 -6.42 15.66 2.20
C ARG A 24 -6.97 16.84 3.00
N PHE A 25 -7.16 16.65 4.31
CA PHE A 25 -7.70 17.68 5.19
C PHE A 25 -6.73 18.86 5.34
N ASP A 26 -5.42 18.58 5.48
CA ASP A 26 -4.39 19.62 5.49
C ASP A 26 -4.34 20.37 4.15
N ALA A 27 -4.40 19.67 3.01
CA ALA A 27 -4.47 20.28 1.68
C ALA A 27 -5.72 21.17 1.52
N LYS A 28 -6.87 20.73 2.04
CA LYS A 28 -8.11 21.52 2.07
C LYS A 28 -7.97 22.76 2.95
N ARG A 29 -7.35 22.65 4.13
CA ARG A 29 -7.07 23.80 5.02
C ARG A 29 -6.16 24.84 4.35
N ARG A 30 -5.19 24.39 3.56
CA ARG A 30 -4.27 25.25 2.80
C ARG A 30 -4.85 25.77 1.48
N LYS A 31 -6.12 25.47 1.16
CA LYS A 31 -6.80 25.85 -0.10
C LYS A 31 -6.02 25.42 -1.35
N LEU A 32 -5.31 24.30 -1.29
CA LEU A 32 -4.61 23.74 -2.44
C LEU A 32 -5.61 23.29 -3.50
N LYS A 33 -5.22 23.42 -4.77
CA LYS A 33 -6.04 22.96 -5.90
C LYS A 33 -6.10 21.43 -5.85
N ASN A 34 -7.30 20.87 -5.94
CA ASN A 34 -7.55 19.41 -5.98
C ASN A 34 -6.97 18.64 -4.79
N PRO A 35 -7.51 18.80 -3.56
CA PRO A 35 -7.04 18.09 -2.37
C PRO A 35 -7.13 16.56 -2.50
N ASP A 36 -8.05 16.06 -3.33
CA ASP A 36 -8.22 14.63 -3.60
C ASP A 36 -6.99 14.04 -4.33
N THR A 37 -6.27 14.83 -5.13
CA THR A 37 -5.02 14.37 -5.77
C THR A 37 -3.95 13.99 -4.75
N TYR A 38 -3.89 14.70 -3.62
CA TYR A 38 -2.97 14.39 -2.53
C TYR A 38 -3.39 13.13 -1.76
N GLU A 39 -4.70 12.91 -1.59
CA GLU A 39 -5.25 11.67 -1.03
C GLU A 39 -4.86 10.46 -1.89
N PHE A 40 -5.11 10.54 -3.22
CA PHE A 40 -4.74 9.49 -4.16
C PHE A 40 -3.22 9.30 -4.27
N GLY A 41 -2.43 10.36 -4.12
CA GLY A 41 -0.97 10.28 -4.05
C GLY A 41 -0.46 9.41 -2.89
N VAL A 42 -1.22 9.28 -1.80
CA VAL A 42 -0.91 8.40 -0.67
C VAL A 42 -1.44 6.99 -0.88
N LEU A 43 -2.65 6.84 -1.44
CA LEU A 43 -3.32 5.55 -1.60
C LEU A 43 -2.84 4.73 -2.82
N VAL A 44 -2.54 5.36 -3.95
CA VAL A 44 -2.15 4.66 -5.19
C VAL A 44 -0.83 3.88 -5.05
N PRO A 45 0.24 4.43 -4.43
CA PRO A 45 1.47 3.68 -4.20
C PRO A 45 1.27 2.42 -3.37
N LEU A 46 0.30 2.43 -2.45
CA LEU A 46 -0.04 1.27 -1.62
C LEU A 46 -0.57 0.11 -2.46
N CYS A 47 -1.44 0.39 -3.43
CA CYS A 47 -1.96 -0.61 -4.35
C CYS A 47 -0.81 -1.29 -5.13
N GLY A 48 0.15 -0.51 -5.62
CA GLY A 48 1.33 -1.02 -6.32
C GLY A 48 2.22 -1.90 -5.44
N LEU A 49 2.38 -1.53 -4.17
CA LEU A 49 3.16 -2.29 -3.19
C LEU A 49 2.50 -3.65 -2.90
N VAL A 50 1.20 -3.68 -2.64
CA VAL A 50 0.44 -4.92 -2.40
C VAL A 50 0.54 -5.87 -3.60
N VAL A 51 0.31 -5.34 -4.81
CA VAL A 51 0.42 -6.13 -6.05
C VAL A 51 1.83 -6.71 -6.22
N THR A 52 2.87 -5.93 -5.93
CA THR A 52 4.27 -6.37 -6.03
C THR A 52 4.57 -7.51 -5.06
N VAL A 53 4.14 -7.40 -3.80
CA VAL A 53 4.34 -8.45 -2.80
C VAL A 53 3.62 -9.74 -3.20
N VAL A 54 2.35 -9.64 -3.61
CA VAL A 54 1.56 -10.79 -4.07
C VAL A 54 2.18 -11.43 -5.31
N TYR A 55 2.65 -10.62 -6.27
CA TYR A 55 3.34 -11.10 -7.46
C TYR A 55 4.62 -11.88 -7.11
N LEU A 56 5.47 -11.32 -6.24
CA LEU A 56 6.71 -11.97 -5.80
C LEU A 56 6.45 -13.28 -5.05
N TYR A 57 5.44 -13.30 -4.17
CA TYR A 57 5.01 -14.50 -3.45
C TYR A 57 4.57 -15.60 -4.42
N ASN A 58 3.68 -15.26 -5.37
CA ASN A 58 3.19 -16.20 -6.38
C ASN A 58 4.30 -16.70 -7.30
N ARG A 59 5.24 -15.83 -7.70
CA ARG A 59 6.41 -16.19 -8.50
C ARG A 59 7.25 -17.26 -7.80
N ARG A 60 7.63 -17.04 -6.53
CA ARG A 60 8.42 -18.02 -5.74
C ARG A 60 7.69 -19.35 -5.60
N ARG A 61 6.39 -19.32 -5.29
CA ARG A 61 5.58 -20.53 -5.11
C ARG A 61 5.48 -21.37 -6.38
N ARG A 62 5.36 -20.74 -7.55
CA ARG A 62 5.32 -21.46 -8.84
C ARG A 62 6.69 -21.99 -9.25
N SER A 63 7.77 -21.24 -9.01
CA SER A 63 9.14 -21.71 -9.27
C SER A 63 9.54 -22.91 -8.39
N GLY A 64 9.07 -22.98 -7.14
CA GLY A 64 9.31 -24.13 -6.26
C GLY A 64 8.52 -25.41 -6.63
N LYS A 65 7.44 -25.30 -7.42
CA LYS A 65 6.64 -26.45 -7.89
C LYS A 65 7.17 -27.07 -9.20
N ALA A 66 8.10 -26.43 -9.90
CA ALA A 66 8.62 -26.92 -11.18
C ALA A 66 9.82 -27.88 -11.01
N LEU A 67 10.28 -28.14 -9.78
CA LEU A 67 11.47 -28.93 -9.44
C LEU A 67 11.15 -30.12 -8.51
N GLY A 68 9.87 -30.44 -8.31
CA GLY A 68 9.41 -31.55 -7.46
C GLY A 68 8.44 -32.45 -8.19
#